data_AF-A0A914K3L1-F1
#
_entry.id   AF-A0A914K3L1-F1
#
_cell.length_a   1.000
_cell.length_b   1.000
_cell.length_c   1.000
_cell.angle_alpha   90.00
_cell.angle_beta   90.00
_cell.angle_gamma   90.00
#
_symmetry.space_group_name_H-M   'P 1'
#
loop_
_entity.id
_entity.type
_entity.pdbx_description
1 polymer ?
#
loop_
_entity_poly.entity_id
_entity_poly.type
_entity_poly.pdbx_seq_one_letter_code
_entity_poly.pdbx_strand_id
1 'polypeptide(L)'
;VLQSMIHLADLSNPTKPIDLYRSWNERILEEYWRQGDKEKELGLEVSPMCDRGNVTIEKSQVGFIDYIVHPLFETWADLVYPDAQTILDQLEENRQWYLARIPEEPETARSDNGKIQKTPKLVASEDLESPTLFQTGEQTENGT
;
A
#
# COMPACT_ATOMS: atom_id res chain seq x y z
N VAL A 1 -7.91 -6.49 18.96
CA VAL A 1 -8.32 -5.08 19.14
C VAL A 1 -7.13 -4.13 19.20
N LEU A 2 -6.22 -4.20 20.19
CA LEU A 2 -5.06 -3.28 20.25
C LEU A 2 -4.16 -3.35 19.00
N GLN A 3 -3.81 -4.55 18.54
CA GLN A 3 -3.04 -4.74 17.30
C GLN A 3 -3.77 -4.15 16.08
N SER A 4 -5.09 -4.37 15.98
CA SER A 4 -5.93 -3.82 14.93
C SER A 4 -5.92 -2.29 14.94
N MET A 5 -5.97 -1.66 16.11
CA MET A 5 -5.88 -0.19 16.23
C MET A 5 -4.55 0.37 15.76
N ILE A 6 -3.43 -0.29 16.10
CA ILE A 6 -2.11 0.13 15.62
C ILE A 6 -2.04 0.00 14.09
N HIS A 7 -2.56 -1.10 13.54
CA HIS A 7 -2.57 -1.30 12.10
C HIS A 7 -3.45 -0.28 11.35
N LEU A 8 -4.63 0.02 11.88
CA LEU A 8 -5.49 1.11 11.38
C LEU A 8 -4.78 2.46 11.42
N ALA A 9 -4.08 2.75 12.51
CA ALA A 9 -3.35 4.01 12.65
C ALA A 9 -2.25 4.14 11.58
N ASP A 10 -1.50 3.07 11.33
CA ASP A 10 -0.45 2.99 10.31
C ASP A 10 -1.01 3.21 8.89
N LEU A 11 -2.19 2.67 8.60
CA LEU A 11 -2.87 2.81 7.31
C LEU A 11 -3.88 3.97 7.26
N SER A 12 -3.83 4.92 8.20
CA SER A 12 -4.86 5.96 8.33
C SER A 12 -4.72 7.13 7.36
N ASN A 13 -3.64 7.21 6.58
CA ASN A 13 -3.40 8.36 5.69
C ASN A 13 -4.59 8.68 4.76
N PRO A 14 -5.23 7.68 4.11
CA PRO A 14 -6.36 7.95 3.22
C PRO A 14 -7.66 8.39 3.92
N THR A 15 -7.71 8.33 5.26
CA THR A 15 -8.87 8.77 6.06
C THR A 15 -8.71 10.19 6.62
N LYS A 16 -7.62 10.89 6.29
CA LYS A 16 -7.34 12.27 6.71
C LYS A 16 -7.83 13.29 5.68
N PRO A 17 -7.99 14.57 6.04
CA PRO A 17 -8.28 15.63 5.06
C PRO A 17 -7.33 15.57 3.86
N ILE A 18 -7.86 15.81 2.66
CA ILE A 18 -7.17 15.52 1.39
C ILE A 18 -5.76 16.14 1.29
N ASP A 19 -5.55 17.35 1.82
CA ASP A 19 -4.23 18.01 1.78
C ASP A 19 -3.17 17.26 2.60
N LEU A 20 -3.58 16.69 3.74
CA LEU A 20 -2.70 15.88 4.57
C LEU A 20 -2.44 14.53 3.90
N TYR A 21 -3.48 13.88 3.38
CA TYR A 21 -3.33 12.62 2.66
C TYR A 21 -2.37 12.77 1.47
N ARG A 22 -2.53 13.84 0.68
CA ARG A 22 -1.62 14.14 -0.43
C ARG A 22 -0.18 14.32 0.02
N SER A 23 0.05 15.05 1.11
CA SER A 23 1.39 15.24 1.67
C SER A 23 2.06 13.92 2.07
N TRP A 24 1.30 12.97 2.61
CA TRP A 24 1.80 11.62 2.91
C TRP A 24 2.05 10.81 1.63
N ASN A 25 1.16 10.92 0.65
CA ASN A 25 1.31 10.22 -0.62
C ASN A 25 2.56 10.70 -1.39
N GLU A 26 2.83 12.01 -1.40
CA GLU A 26 4.04 12.56 -2.01
C GLU A 26 5.32 12.02 -1.35
N ARG A 27 5.33 11.88 -0.02
CA ARG A 27 6.48 11.35 0.74
C ARG A 27 6.74 9.88 0.45
N ILE A 28 5.70 9.04 0.42
CA ILE A 28 5.87 7.61 0.13
C ILE A 28 6.29 7.38 -1.32
N LEU A 29 5.76 8.16 -2.26
CA LEU A 29 6.21 8.11 -3.66
C LEU A 29 7.66 8.53 -3.81
N GLU A 30 8.10 9.59 -3.12
CA GLU A 30 9.50 9.99 -3.10
C GLU A 30 10.39 8.85 -2.57
N GLU A 31 9.98 8.17 -1.50
CA GLU A 31 10.69 7.01 -0.96
C GLU A 31 10.78 5.86 -1.97
N TYR A 32 9.66 5.51 -2.61
CA TYR A 32 9.62 4.45 -3.64
C TYR A 32 10.51 4.79 -4.84
N TRP A 33 10.51 6.03 -5.29
CA TRP A 33 11.36 6.42 -6.42
C TRP A 33 12.84 6.42 -6.05
N ARG A 34 13.19 6.81 -4.82
CA ARG A 34 14.57 6.70 -4.34
C ARG A 34 15.02 5.23 -4.26
N GLN A 35 14.13 4.34 -3.84
CA GLN A 35 14.40 2.89 -3.87
C GLN A 35 14.59 2.40 -5.31
N GLY A 36 13.69 2.73 -6.23
CA GLY A 36 13.77 2.31 -7.63
C GLY A 36 15.00 2.83 -8.35
N ASP A 37 15.41 4.07 -8.07
CA ASP A 37 16.67 4.62 -8.57
C ASP A 37 17.87 3.81 -8.06
N LYS A 38 17.84 3.39 -6.78
CA LYS A 38 18.92 2.57 -6.22
C LYS A 38 18.96 1.16 -6.78
N GLU A 39 17.81 0.54 -7.00
CA GLU A 39 17.68 -0.76 -7.65
C GLU A 39 18.26 -0.72 -9.07
N LYS A 40 17.96 0.34 -9.85
CA LYS A 40 18.52 0.57 -11.18
C LYS A 40 20.04 0.73 -11.15
N GLU A 41 20.58 1.51 -10.21
CA GLU A 41 22.03 1.67 -10.04
C GLU A 41 22.75 0.36 -9.75
N LEU A 42 22.12 -0.53 -8.99
CA LEU A 42 22.66 -1.84 -8.61
C LEU A 42 22.43 -2.92 -9.68
N GLY A 43 21.73 -2.61 -10.78
CA GLY A 43 21.37 -3.57 -11.82
C GLY A 43 20.33 -4.60 -11.36
N LEU A 44 19.53 -4.27 -10.36
CA LEU A 44 18.44 -5.11 -9.86
C LEU A 44 17.16 -4.85 -10.65
N GLU A 45 16.24 -5.83 -10.63
CA GLU A 45 14.86 -5.60 -11.07
C GLU A 45 14.21 -4.55 -10.17
N VAL A 46 13.55 -3.57 -10.78
CA VAL A 46 12.91 -2.48 -10.04
C VAL A 46 11.61 -2.98 -9.42
N SER A 47 11.46 -2.76 -8.13
CA SER A 47 10.29 -3.16 -7.36
C SER A 47 9.01 -2.52 -7.92
N PRO A 48 7.84 -3.18 -7.80
CA PRO A 48 6.56 -2.58 -8.15
C PRO A 48 6.40 -1.20 -7.51
N MET A 49 5.75 -0.26 -8.21
CA MET A 49 5.53 1.13 -7.78
C MET A 49 6.79 2.01 -7.65
N CYS A 50 8.00 1.45 -7.73
CA CYS A 50 9.25 2.20 -7.57
C CYS A 50 9.74 2.85 -8.87
N ASP A 51 9.12 2.54 -10.02
CA ASP A 51 9.43 3.20 -11.29
C ASP A 51 8.51 4.39 -11.59
N ARG A 52 9.06 5.61 -11.44
CA ARG A 52 8.36 6.88 -11.73
C ARG A 52 7.79 7.01 -13.15
N GLY A 53 8.29 6.23 -14.12
CA GLY A 53 7.85 6.31 -15.51
C GLY A 53 6.57 5.51 -15.84
N ASN A 54 6.12 4.64 -14.93
CA ASN A 54 5.08 3.64 -15.24
C ASN A 54 3.94 3.60 -14.21
N VAL A 55 3.78 4.67 -13.41
CA VAL A 55 2.78 4.71 -12.33
C VAL A 55 1.78 5.82 -12.58
N THR A 56 0.50 5.45 -12.70
CA THR A 56 -0.62 6.40 -12.56
C THR A 56 -0.96 6.47 -11.08
N ILE A 57 -0.52 7.55 -10.42
CA ILE A 57 -0.65 7.74 -8.96
C ILE A 57 -2.12 7.61 -8.54
N GLU A 58 -3.02 8.25 -9.27
CA GLU A 58 -4.44 8.30 -8.96
C GLU A 58 -5.07 6.90 -8.98
N LYS A 59 -4.77 6.12 -10.02
CA LYS A 59 -5.24 4.74 -10.14
C LYS A 59 -4.70 3.84 -9.04
N SER A 60 -3.43 4.06 -8.66
CA SER A 60 -2.81 3.35 -7.55
C SER A 60 -3.48 3.67 -6.20
N GLN A 61 -3.75 4.94 -5.91
CA GLN A 61 -4.41 5.32 -4.66
C GLN A 61 -5.85 4.82 -4.58
N VAL A 62 -6.61 4.84 -5.68
CA VAL A 62 -7.94 4.22 -5.73
C VAL A 62 -7.85 2.72 -5.45
N GLY A 63 -6.92 2.01 -6.10
CA GLY A 63 -6.72 0.58 -5.86
C GLY A 63 -6.29 0.27 -4.42
N PHE A 64 -5.41 1.07 -3.84
CA PHE A 64 -4.99 0.91 -2.44
C PHE A 64 -6.17 1.09 -1.47
N ILE A 65 -7.02 2.07 -1.71
CA ILE A 65 -8.23 2.27 -0.91
C ILE A 65 -9.18 1.07 -1.09
N ASP A 66 -9.46 0.66 -2.32
CA ASP A 66 -10.44 -0.40 -2.62
C ASP A 66 -10.06 -1.76 -2.04
N TYR A 67 -8.77 -2.12 -2.14
CA TYR A 67 -8.34 -3.48 -1.81
C TYR A 67 -7.78 -3.62 -0.41
N ILE A 68 -7.31 -2.54 0.22
CA ILE A 68 -6.62 -2.61 1.52
C ILE A 68 -7.33 -1.77 2.57
N VAL A 69 -7.48 -0.46 2.33
CA VAL A 69 -7.87 0.48 3.40
C VAL A 69 -9.36 0.45 3.68
N HIS A 70 -10.22 0.43 2.65
CA HIS A 70 -11.67 0.41 2.84
C HIS A 70 -12.15 -0.84 3.58
N PRO A 71 -11.78 -2.08 3.19
CA PRO A 71 -12.23 -3.28 3.93
C PRO A 71 -11.79 -3.26 5.40
N LEU A 72 -10.60 -2.72 5.68
CA LEU A 72 -10.07 -2.60 7.03
C LEU A 72 -10.85 -1.59 7.88
N PHE A 73 -11.11 -0.40 7.34
CA PHE A 73 -11.83 0.66 8.05
C PHE A 73 -13.33 0.42 8.16
N GLU A 74 -13.95 -0.23 7.17
CA GLU A 74 -15.36 -0.66 7.21
C GLU A 74 -15.58 -1.66 8.34
N THR A 75 -14.74 -2.71 8.42
CA THR A 75 -14.79 -3.70 9.51
C THR A 75 -14.60 -3.05 10.89
N TRP A 76 -13.73 -2.04 10.98
CA TRP A 76 -13.54 -1.29 12.22
C TRP A 76 -14.76 -0.42 12.56
N ALA A 77 -15.34 0.26 11.58
CA ALA A 77 -16.51 1.11 11.77
C ALA A 77 -17.73 0.31 12.26
N ASP A 78 -17.91 -0.91 11.77
CA ASP A 78 -18.92 -1.84 12.28
C ASP A 78 -18.71 -2.17 13.76
N LEU A 79 -17.44 -2.39 14.17
CA LEU A 79 -17.10 -2.76 15.55
C LEU A 79 -17.35 -1.62 16.55
N VAL A 80 -17.06 -0.37 16.16
CA VAL A 80 -17.15 0.80 17.05
C VAL A 80 -18.31 1.74 16.69
N TYR A 81 -19.33 1.22 16.00
CA TYR A 81 -20.44 2.02 15.53
C TYR A 81 -21.10 2.82 16.68
N PRO A 82 -21.35 4.13 16.50
CA PRO A 82 -21.20 4.94 15.27
C PRO A 82 -19.88 5.75 15.19
N ASP A 83 -18.93 5.53 16.09
CA ASP A 83 -17.85 6.49 16.38
C ASP A 83 -16.87 6.70 15.21
N ALA A 84 -16.72 5.73 14.32
CA ALA A 84 -15.81 5.82 13.16
C ALA A 84 -16.51 6.21 11.85
N GLN A 85 -17.80 6.55 11.85
CA GLN A 85 -18.53 6.86 10.62
C GLN A 85 -17.88 8.02 9.84
N THR A 86 -17.52 9.11 10.54
CA THR A 86 -16.87 10.27 9.90
C THR A 86 -15.51 9.93 9.27
N ILE A 87 -14.80 8.93 9.81
CA ILE A 87 -13.54 8.45 9.24
C ILE A 87 -13.79 7.71 7.92
N LEU A 88 -14.86 6.91 7.86
CA LEU A 88 -15.26 6.18 6.66
C LEU A 88 -15.78 7.13 5.58
N ASP A 89 -16.61 8.10 5.96
CA ASP A 89 -17.11 9.15 5.04
C ASP A 89 -15.92 9.91 4.40
N GLN A 90 -14.93 10.31 5.21
CA GLN A 90 -13.74 11.00 4.70
C GLN A 90 -12.91 10.13 3.75
N LEU A 91 -12.79 8.82 4.03
CA LEU A 91 -12.10 7.87 3.17
C LEU A 91 -12.77 7.79 1.80
N GLU A 92 -14.10 7.72 1.77
CA GLU A 92 -14.90 7.68 0.54
C GLU A 92 -14.77 8.98 -0.27
N GLU A 93 -14.80 10.14 0.39
CA GLU A 93 -14.57 11.44 -0.25
C GLU A 93 -13.19 11.49 -0.92
N ASN A 94 -12.14 11.07 -0.21
CA ASN A 94 -10.78 11.04 -0.75
C ASN A 94 -10.63 10.08 -1.92
N ARG A 95 -11.28 8.90 -1.82
CA ARG A 95 -11.33 7.93 -2.91
C ARG A 95 -11.96 8.55 -4.16
N GLN A 96 -13.10 9.21 -4.01
CA GLN A 96 -13.78 9.90 -5.12
C GLN A 96 -12.91 11.02 -5.70
N TRP A 97 -12.19 11.75 -4.84
CA TRP A 97 -11.26 12.80 -5.26
C TRP A 97 -10.17 12.27 -6.20
N TYR A 98 -9.57 11.11 -5.88
CA TYR A 98 -8.58 10.47 -6.74
C TYR A 98 -9.21 9.87 -8.00
N LEU A 99 -10.37 9.21 -7.88
CA LEU A 99 -11.09 8.62 -9.01
C LEU A 99 -11.42 9.67 -10.08
N ALA A 100 -11.89 10.85 -9.68
CA ALA A 100 -12.21 11.96 -10.57
C ALA A 100 -11.00 12.56 -11.31
N ARG A 101 -9.78 12.17 -10.94
CA ARG A 101 -8.52 12.66 -11.52
C ARG A 101 -7.77 11.59 -12.31
N ILE A 102 -8.31 10.38 -12.43
CA ILE A 102 -7.74 9.38 -13.32
C ILE A 102 -7.90 9.87 -14.76
N PRO A 103 -6.81 10.02 -15.54
CA PRO A 103 -6.90 10.43 -16.93
C PRO A 103 -7.64 9.36 -17.75
N GLU A 104 -8.52 9.78 -18.66
CA GLU A 104 -9.12 8.86 -19.61
C GLU A 104 -8.06 8.37 -20.60
N GLU A 105 -7.94 7.04 -20.76
CA GLU A 105 -7.06 6.47 -21.77
C GLU A 105 -7.63 6.79 -23.18
N PRO A 106 -6.80 7.27 -24.13
CA PRO A 106 -7.26 7.48 -25.50
C PRO A 106 -7.70 6.15 -26.13
N GLU A 107 -8.89 6.15 -26.76
CA GLU A 107 -9.53 4.95 -27.33
C GLU A 107 -8.68 4.17 -28.34
N THR A 108 -7.61 4.77 -28.86
CA THR A 108 -6.70 4.18 -29.86
C THR A 108 -5.85 3.02 -29.33
N ALA A 109 -5.80 2.78 -28.01
CA ALA A 109 -5.08 1.63 -27.43
C ALA A 109 -5.92 0.32 -27.40
N ARG A 110 -7.21 0.37 -27.78
CA ARG A 110 -8.11 -0.80 -27.72
C ARG A 110 -7.99 -1.76 -28.91
N SER A 111 -7.22 -1.42 -29.94
CA SER A 111 -7.02 -2.31 -31.09
C SER A 111 -5.54 -2.66 -31.22
N ASP A 112 -5.26 -3.96 -31.16
CA ASP A 112 -3.97 -4.61 -31.42
C ASP A 112 -3.00 -4.80 -30.24
N ASN A 113 -3.32 -5.74 -29.35
CA ASN A 113 -2.53 -6.98 -29.30
C ASN A 113 -3.14 -8.01 -28.33
N GLY A 114 -3.63 -9.11 -28.91
CA GLY A 114 -3.90 -10.34 -28.16
C GLY A 114 -2.60 -10.98 -27.67
N LYS A 115 -2.07 -10.53 -26.52
CA LYS A 115 -1.18 -11.32 -25.67
C LYS A 115 -1.50 -11.01 -24.22
N ILE A 116 -2.10 -11.99 -23.54
CA ILE A 116 -2.35 -11.99 -22.11
C ILE A 116 -1.00 -11.84 -21.40
N GLN A 117 -0.66 -10.63 -20.98
CA GLN A 117 0.28 -10.43 -19.88
C GLN A 117 -0.55 -10.54 -18.61
N LYS A 118 -0.29 -11.60 -17.84
CA LYS A 118 -0.84 -11.77 -16.50
C LYS A 118 -0.45 -10.52 -15.70
N THR A 119 -1.44 -9.78 -15.23
CA THR A 119 -1.24 -8.78 -14.19
C THR A 119 -0.51 -9.44 -13.01
N PRO A 120 0.49 -8.80 -12.40
CA PRO A 120 1.00 -9.31 -11.15
C PRO A 120 -0.14 -9.20 -10.14
N LYS A 121 -0.59 -10.34 -9.61
CA LYS A 121 -1.36 -10.34 -8.36
C LYS A 121 -0.50 -9.60 -7.35
N LEU A 122 -1.03 -8.58 -6.68
CA LEU A 122 -0.49 -8.21 -5.38
C LEU A 122 -0.60 -9.49 -4.53
N VAL A 123 0.52 -10.17 -4.34
CA VAL A 123 0.63 -11.22 -3.34
C VAL A 123 0.63 -10.45 -2.02
N ALA A 124 -0.52 -10.46 -1.34
CA ALA A 124 -0.57 -10.13 0.06
C ALA A 124 0.44 -11.04 0.75
N SER A 125 1.48 -10.46 1.33
CA SER A 125 2.46 -11.16 2.13
C SER A 125 1.78 -11.68 3.40
N GLU A 126 1.12 -12.82 3.29
CA GLU A 126 0.89 -13.72 4.42
C GLU A 126 2.24 -14.33 4.80
N ASP A 127 3.04 -13.63 5.62
CA ASP A 127 4.20 -14.20 6.33
C ASP A 127 4.68 -13.22 7.44
N LEU A 128 3.77 -12.87 8.35
CA LEU A 128 4.12 -12.33 9.66
C LEU A 128 3.67 -13.32 10.75
N GLU A 129 4.14 -14.56 10.67
CA GLU A 129 4.18 -15.43 11.85
C GLU A 129 5.46 -15.17 12.65
N SER A 130 5.27 -14.58 13.84
CA SER A 130 6.01 -14.67 15.10
C SER A 130 7.56 -14.73 15.11
N PRO A 131 8.25 -13.82 15.84
CA PRO A 131 9.70 -13.93 16.04
C PRO A 131 10.04 -15.05 17.03
N THR A 132 10.68 -16.09 16.52
CA THR A 132 11.39 -17.09 17.34
C THR A 132 12.55 -16.43 18.07
N LEU A 133 12.53 -16.63 19.39
CA LEU A 133 13.53 -16.31 20.39
C LEU A 133 14.97 -16.62 19.94
N PHE A 134 15.79 -15.58 19.77
CA PHE A 134 17.25 -15.71 19.66
C PHE A 134 17.79 -16.10 21.05
N GLN A 135 18.03 -17.39 21.29
CA GLN A 135 18.85 -17.84 22.41
C GLN A 135 20.32 -17.57 22.07
N THR A 136 20.95 -16.79 22.93
CA THR A 136 22.39 -16.51 22.95
C THR A 136 23.18 -17.81 23.06
N GLY A 137 24.18 -17.97 22.20
CA GLY A 137 25.16 -19.04 22.29
C GLY A 137 26.01 -18.91 23.55
N GLU A 138 26.03 -19.97 24.36
CA GLU A 138 27.06 -20.21 25.37
C GLU A 138 28.02 -21.28 24.84
N GLN A 139 29.30 -21.01 25.08
CA GLN A 139 30.45 -21.68 24.49
C GLN A 139 30.59 -23.14 24.95
N THR A 140 31.06 -23.98 24.03
CA THR A 140 31.60 -25.31 24.30
C THR A 140 32.99 -25.19 24.95
N GLU A 141 33.22 -25.81 26.12
CA GLU A 141 34.54 -26.30 26.53
C GLU A 141 34.45 -27.63 27.33
N ASN A 142 34.75 -28.72 26.63
CA ASN A 142 35.58 -29.89 26.98
C ASN A 142 35.58 -30.50 28.40
N GLY A 143 35.15 -31.77 28.46
CA GLY A 143 36.02 -32.93 28.77
C GLY A 143 36.49 -33.15 30.22
N THR A 144 35.96 -34.20 30.87
CA THR A 144 36.66 -35.44 31.27
C THR A 144 35.61 -36.48 31.68
#